data_AF-A0A6V7M416-F1
#
_entry.id   AF-A0A6V7M416-F1
#
_cell.length_a   1.000
_cell.length_b   1.000
_cell.length_c   1.000
_cell.angle_alpha   90.00
_cell.angle_beta   90.00
_cell.angle_gamma   90.00
#
_symmetry.space_group_name_H-M   'P 1'
#
loop_
_entity.id
_entity.type
_entity.pdbx_description
1 polymer ?
#
loop_
_entity_poly.entity_id
_entity_poly.type
_entity_poly.pdbx_seq_one_letter_code
_entity_poly.pdbx_strand_id
1 'polypeptide(L)' 'TMLTDMDQLPSLKLGDFVLQFELGPPSAELQEVARNELRETPERQREAMAELRELLK' A
#
# COMPACT_ATOMS: atom_id res chain seq x y z
N THR A 1 16.62 -4.22 12.89
CA THR A 1 15.18 -4.46 13.04
C THR A 1 14.49 -3.91 11.81
N MET A 2 13.88 -4.78 11.02
CA MET A 2 13.06 -4.40 9.87
C MET A 2 11.66 -4.01 10.36
N LEU A 3 10.88 -3.29 9.54
CA LEU A 3 9.50 -2.91 9.87
C LEU A 3 8.61 -4.15 10.14
N THR A 4 8.95 -5.29 9.56
CA THR A 4 8.30 -6.59 9.78
C THR A 4 8.47 -7.14 11.19
N ASP A 5 9.47 -6.65 11.93
CA ASP A 5 9.86 -7.18 13.24
C ASP A 5 9.23 -6.37 14.39
N MET A 6 8.33 -5.43 14.09
CA MET A 6 7.74 -4.50 15.07
C MET A 6 6.32 -4.91 15.43
N ASP A 7 6.07 -5.17 16.73
CA ASP A 7 4.73 -5.49 17.25
C ASP A 7 3.73 -4.32 17.13
N GLN A 8 4.25 -3.09 17.22
CA GLN A 8 3.48 -1.87 17.02
C GLN A 8 4.23 -0.92 16.09
N LEU A 9 3.51 -0.43 15.08
CA LEU A 9 4.05 0.56 14.16
C LEU A 9 4.13 1.92 14.82
N PRO A 10 5.21 2.68 14.56
CA PRO A 10 5.33 4.03 15.10
C PRO A 10 4.29 4.95 14.44
N SER A 11 3.79 5.88 15.24
CA SER A 11 2.93 6.98 14.78
C SER A 11 3.42 8.30 15.36
N LEU A 12 3.11 9.40 14.68
CA LEU A 12 3.49 10.75 15.07
C LEU A 12 2.24 11.60 15.26
N LYS A 13 2.05 12.14 16.46
CA LYS A 13 0.97 13.09 16.75
C LYS A 13 1.42 14.52 16.49
N LEU A 14 0.73 15.23 15.60
CA LEU A 14 0.94 16.63 15.27
C LEU A 14 -0.32 17.42 15.57
N GLY A 15 -0.39 18.03 16.76
CA GLY A 15 -1.60 18.69 17.25
C GLY A 15 -2.75 17.68 17.37
N ASP A 16 -3.80 17.87 16.58
CA ASP A 16 -4.98 17.01 16.54
C ASP A 16 -4.91 15.88 15.51
N PHE A 17 -3.81 15.80 14.74
CA PHE A 17 -3.61 14.77 13.72
C PHE A 17 -2.67 13.68 14.21
N VAL A 18 -2.92 12.44 13.76
CA VAL A 18 -2.01 11.30 13.96
C VAL A 18 -1.56 10.82 12.58
N LEU A 19 -0.27 10.94 12.31
CA LEU A 19 0.38 10.34 11.15
C LEU A 19 0.79 8.92 11.51
N GLN A 20 0.33 7.96 10.73
CA GLN A 20 0.59 6.54 10.93
C GLN A 20 0.85 5.86 9.59
N PHE A 21 1.53 4.72 9.63
CA PHE A 21 1.70 3.91 8.44
C PHE A 21 0.38 3.26 8.03
N GLU A 22 -0.05 3.51 6.80
CA GLU A 22 -1.25 2.90 6.21
C GLU A 22 -0.88 1.55 5.58
N LEU A 23 -0.66 0.53 6.42
CA LEU A 23 -0.41 -0.84 5.94
C LEU A 23 -1.69 -1.64 5.64
N GLY A 24 -2.85 -1.05 5.94
CA GLY A 24 -4.16 -1.62 5.59
C GLY A 24 -4.51 -1.44 4.11
N PRO A 25 -5.64 -1.98 3.67
CA PRO A 25 -6.14 -1.69 2.33
C PRO A 25 -6.36 -0.18 2.15
N PRO A 26 -6.07 0.37 0.95
CA PRO A 26 -6.28 1.79 0.68
C PRO A 26 -7.75 2.16 0.84
N SER A 27 -8.01 3.40 1.23
CA SER A 27 -9.36 3.94 1.33
C SER A 27 -10.08 3.91 -0.03
N ALA A 28 -11.42 3.97 -0.02
CA ALA A 28 -12.20 4.00 -1.25
C ALA A 28 -11.78 5.16 -2.18
N GLU A 29 -11.48 6.33 -1.61
CA GLU A 29 -10.98 7.48 -2.36
C GLU A 29 -9.64 7.18 -3.04
N LEU A 30 -8.68 6.59 -2.32
CA LEU A 30 -7.39 6.22 -2.88
C LEU A 30 -7.51 5.13 -3.94
N GLN A 31 -8.45 4.18 -3.79
CA GLN A 31 -8.72 3.17 -4.79
C GLN A 31 -9.27 3.77 -6.09
N GLU A 32 -10.15 4.76 -5.99
CA GLU A 32 -10.69 5.48 -7.16
C GLU A 32 -9.58 6.26 -7.90
N VAL A 33 -8.73 6.96 -7.14
CA VAL A 33 -7.55 7.66 -7.69
C VAL A 33 -6.62 6.67 -8.37
N ALA A 34 -6.28 5.55 -7.71
CA ALA A 34 -5.42 4.53 -8.27
C ALA A 34 -5.98 3.92 -9.57
N ARG A 35 -7.28 3.63 -9.62
CA ARG A 35 -7.93 3.14 -10.84
C ARG A 35 -7.84 4.15 -11.98
N ASN A 36 -8.07 5.43 -11.70
CA ASN A 36 -8.14 6.48 -12.72
C ASN A 36 -6.75 6.93 -13.20
N GLU A 37 -5.81 7.13 -12.27
CA GLU A 37 -4.48 7.69 -12.53
C GLU A 37 -3.44 6.61 -12.84
N LEU A 38 -3.40 5.55 -12.03
CA LEU A 38 -2.44 4.45 -12.20
C LEU A 38 -2.96 3.37 -13.15
N ARG A 39 -4.20 3.52 -13.64
CA ARG A 39 -4.90 2.52 -14.47
C ARG A 39 -4.95 1.16 -13.77
N GLU A 40 -5.02 1.21 -12.45
CA GLU A 40 -4.97 0.04 -11.60
C GLU A 40 -6.29 -0.72 -11.71
N THR A 41 -6.25 -1.79 -12.50
CA THR A 41 -7.38 -2.69 -12.78
C THR A 41 -7.04 -4.09 -12.28
N PRO A 42 -8.03 -4.92 -11.93
CA PRO A 42 -7.79 -6.28 -11.44
C PRO A 42 -6.93 -7.13 -12.40
N GLU A 43 -7.11 -6.94 -13.71
CA GLU A 43 -6.35 -7.63 -14.75
C GLU A 43 -4.89 -7.18 -14.75
N ARG A 44 -4.63 -5.86 -14.76
CA ARG A 44 -3.26 -5.32 -14.75
C ARG A 44 -2.51 -5.66 -13.47
N GLN A 45 -3.18 -5.62 -12.32
CA GLN A 45 -2.58 -6.04 -11.06
C GLN A 45 -2.13 -7.50 -11.13
N ARG A 46 -2.97 -8.39 -11.67
CA ARG A 46 -2.65 -9.81 -11.80
C ARG A 46 -1.46 -10.05 -12.71
N GLU A 47 -1.43 -9.38 -13.87
CA GLU A 47 -0.33 -9.46 -14.83
C GLU A 47 0.99 -8.96 -14.22
N ALA A 48 0.98 -7.77 -13.60
CA ALA A 48 2.16 -7.19 -12.97
C ALA A 48 2.69 -8.05 -11.82
N MET A 49 1.81 -8.64 -11.01
CA MET A 49 2.21 -9.55 -9.93
C MET A 49 2.80 -10.86 -10.45
N ALA A 50 2.31 -11.39 -11.58
CA ALA A 50 2.90 -12.56 -12.21
C ALA A 50 4.31 -12.26 -12.72
N GLU A 51 4.48 -11.13 -13.42
CA GLU A 51 5.79 -10.69 -13.92
C GLU A 51 6.79 -10.46 -12.77
N LEU A 52 6.37 -9.76 -11.70
CA LEU A 52 7.21 -9.54 -10.54
C LEU A 52 7.68 -10.85 -9.90
N ARG A 53 6.79 -11.86 -9.80
CA ARG A 53 7.15 -13.17 -9.25
C ARG A 53 8.17 -13.90 -10.12
N GLU A 54 8.10 -13.75 -11.44
CA GLU A 54 9.10 -14.33 -12.35
C GLU A 54 10.47 -13.64 -12.19
N LEU A 55 10.49 -12.31 -12.02
CA LEU A 55 11.73 -11.54 -11.82
C LEU A 55 12.44 -11.82 -10.50
N LEU A 56 11.70 -12.25 -9.48
CA LEU A 56 12.23 -12.55 -8.14
C LEU A 56 12.68 -14.02 -7.97
N LYS A 57 12.65 -14.84 -9.02
CA LYS A 57 13.25 -16.18 -9.04
C LYS A 57 14.76 -16.12 -9.21
#